data_AF-A0A7C4GFZ2-F1
#
_entry.id   AF-A0A7C4GFZ2-F1
#
_cell.length_a   1.000
_cell.length_b   1.000
_cell.length_c   1.000
_cell.angle_alpha   90.00
_cell.angle_beta   90.00
_cell.angle_gamma   90.00
#
_symmetry.space_group_name_H-M   'P 1'
#
loop_
_entity.id
_entity.type
_entity.pdbx_description
1 polymer ?
#
loop_
_entity_poly.entity_id
_entity_poly.type
_entity_poly.pdbx_seq_one_letter_code
_entity_poly.pdbx_strand_id
1 'polypeptide(L)' 'SWSPDGLHIAFASTRTGASEIYTMDWNGMNQRRVTNTGGAFSPTWSPRLR' A
#
# COMPACT_ATOMS: atom_id res chain seq x y z
N SER A 1 -3.74 -4.37 -3.20
CA SER A 1 -4.45 -3.84 -4.38
C SER A 1 -3.43 -3.19 -5.32
N TRP A 2 -3.70 -3.21 -6.63
CA TRP A 2 -2.86 -2.57 -7.65
C TRP A 2 -3.27 -1.10 -7.85
N SER A 3 -2.30 -0.22 -8.13
CA SER A 3 -2.58 1.14 -8.58
C SER A 3 -3.24 1.13 -9.97
N PRO A 4 -4.00 2.18 -10.35
CA PRO A 4 -4.69 2.22 -11.65
C PRO A 4 -3.77 2.16 -12.87
N ASP A 5 -2.49 2.52 -12.70
CA ASP A 5 -1.46 2.44 -13.74
C ASP A 5 -0.64 1.14 -13.72
N GLY A 6 -0.92 0.25 -12.76
CA GLY A 6 -0.20 -1.01 -12.62
C GLY A 6 1.26 -0.87 -12.17
N LEU A 7 1.73 0.33 -11.82
CA LEU A 7 3.12 0.54 -11.44
C LEU A 7 3.39 0.26 -9.95
N HIS A 8 2.36 0.30 -9.12
CA HIS A 8 2.49 0.16 -7.67
C HIS A 8 1.49 -0.83 -7.09
N ILE A 9 1.86 -1.40 -5.95
CA ILE A 9 1.01 -2.29 -5.15
C ILE A 9 0.86 -1.68 -3.77
N ALA A 10 -0.37 -1.58 -3.28
CA ALA A 10 -0.67 -1.30 -1.88
C ALA A 10 -0.99 -2.60 -1.14
N PHE A 11 -0.41 -2.81 0.05
CA PHE A 11 -0.59 -4.04 0.83
C PHE A 11 -0.53 -3.76 2.32
N ALA A 12 -1.15 -4.63 3.12
CA ALA A 12 -1.08 -4.59 4.57
C ALA A 12 0.11 -5.40 5.10
N SER A 13 0.77 -4.92 6.15
CA SER A 13 1.87 -5.65 6.80
C SER A 13 1.94 -5.32 8.29
N THR A 14 2.25 -6.33 9.10
CA THR A 14 2.44 -6.23 10.56
C THR A 14 3.92 -6.11 10.97
N ARG A 15 4.83 -5.82 10.02
CA ARG A 15 6.28 -5.80 10.24
C ARG A 15 6.77 -4.81 11.31
N THR A 16 5.91 -3.85 11.69
CA THR A 16 6.16 -2.84 12.73
C THR A 16 5.30 -3.06 13.98
N GLY A 17 4.80 -4.28 14.20
CA GLY A 17 4.03 -4.66 15.39
C GLY A 17 2.50 -4.54 15.22
N ALA A 18 2.02 -3.48 14.56
CA ALA A 18 0.61 -3.32 14.21
C ALA A 18 0.41 -3.39 12.68
N SER A 19 -0.82 -3.72 12.24
CA SER A 19 -1.14 -3.74 10.81
C SER A 19 -1.14 -2.34 10.23
N GLU A 20 -0.37 -2.16 9.18
CA GLU A 20 -0.22 -0.88 8.47
C GLU A 20 -0.24 -1.09 6.97
N ILE A 21 -0.62 -0.05 6.24
CA ILE A 21 -0.57 -0.02 4.78
C ILE A 21 0.81 0.44 4.32
N TYR A 22 1.32 -0.31 3.35
CA TYR A 22 2.54 -0.02 2.63
C TYR A 22 2.23 0.09 1.14
N THR A 23 3.09 0.78 0.41
CA THR A 23 3.15 0.75 -1.05
C THR A 23 4.52 0.29 -1.50
N MET A 24 4.59 -0.35 -2.66
CA MET A 24 5.83 -0.76 -3.32
C MET A 24 5.66 -0.68 -4.84
N ASP A 25 6.77 -0.72 -5.56
CA ASP A 25 6.76 -0.90 -7.01
C ASP A 25 6.24 -2.28 -7.38
N TRP A 26 5.74 -2.44 -8.60
CA TRP A 26 5.22 -3.72 -9.12
C TRP A 26 6.22 -4.88 -9.02
N ASN A 27 7.53 -4.59 -9.01
CA ASN A 27 8.61 -5.56 -8.88
C ASN A 27 9.02 -5.85 -7.43
N GLY A 28 8.34 -5.26 -6.44
CA GLY A 28 8.57 -5.45 -5.01
C GLY A 28 9.62 -4.52 -4.38
N MET A 29 10.26 -3.65 -5.18
CA MET A 29 11.20 -2.64 -4.70
C MET A 29 10.47 -1.43 -4.08
N ASN A 30 11.24 -0.52 -3.46
CA ASN A 30 10.75 0.77 -2.95
C ASN A 30 9.57 0.67 -1.98
N GLN A 31 9.61 -0.32 -1.08
CA GLN A 31 8.58 -0.50 -0.06
C GLN A 31 8.59 0.66 0.93
N ARG A 32 7.46 1.36 1.07
CA ARG A 32 7.29 2.49 2.00
C ARG A 32 5.99 2.35 2.78
N ARG A 33 6.01 2.76 4.05
CA ARG A 33 4.82 2.82 4.92
C ARG A 33 3.99 4.06 4.57
N VAL A 34 2.67 3.92 4.52
CA VAL A 34 1.73 5.02 4.18
C VAL A 34 0.86 5.42 5.38
N THR A 35 0.55 4.48 6.28
CA THR A 35 -0.25 4.74 7.49
C THR A 35 0.57 4.58 8.76
N ASN A 36 0.16 5.22 9.85
CA ASN A 36 0.76 5.06 11.18
C ASN A 36 -0.30 5.05 12.28
N THR A 37 -1.42 4.36 12.05
CA THR A 37 -2.58 4.38 12.94
C THR A 37 -2.78 3.09 13.73
N GLY A 38 -2.06 2.01 13.40
CA GLY A 38 -2.10 0.75 14.13
C GLY A 38 -3.40 -0.03 13.95
N GLY A 39 -3.76 -0.34 12.71
CA GLY A 39 -5.00 -1.07 12.41
C GLY A 39 -5.50 -0.91 10.98
N ALA A 40 -4.61 -0.57 10.04
CA ALA A 40 -4.98 -0.39 8.65
C ALA A 40 -4.69 -1.68 7.85
N PHE A 41 -5.67 -2.19 7.11
CA PHE A 41 -5.59 -3.51 6.45
C PHE A 41 -6.27 -3.61 5.07
N SER A 42 -7.14 -2.67 4.70
CA SER A 42 -7.90 -2.71 3.45
C SER A 42 -7.58 -1.53 2.53
N PRO A 43 -6.42 -1.51 1.86
CA PRO A 43 -6.05 -0.38 1.00
C PRO A 43 -6.78 -0.41 -0.33
N THR A 44 -7.26 0.75 -0.78
CA THR A 44 -7.77 0.95 -2.13
C THR A 44 -7.11 2.17 -2.76
N TRP A 45 -6.94 2.14 -4.07
CA TRP A 45 -6.49 3.28 -4.85
C TRP A 45 -7.70 4.04 -5.38
N SER A 46 -7.64 5.37 -5.37
CA SER A 46 -8.62 6.14 -6.13
C SER A 46 -8.44 5.84 -7.62
N PRO A 47 -9.53 5.72 -8.39
CA PRO A 47 -9.43 5.67 -9.84
C PRO A 47 -8.77 6.97 -10.31
N ARG A 48 -8.01 6.89 -11.41
CA ARG A 48 -7.54 8.12 -12.06
C ARG A 48 -8.76 8.90 -12.54
N LEU A 49 -8.96 10.09 -11.97
CA LEU A 49 -9.79 11.11 -12.61
C LEU A 49 -9.06 11.51 -13.90
N ARG A 50 -9.72 11.33 -15.04
CA ARG A 50 -9.24 11.84 -16.32
C ARG A 50 -9.48 13.34 -16.41
#